data_AF-A0A7Z2GJ73-F1
#
_entry.id   AF-A0A7Z2GJ73-F1
#
_cell.length_a   1.000
_cell.length_b   1.000
_cell.length_c   1.000
_cell.angle_alpha   90.00
_cell.angle_beta   90.00
_cell.angle_gamma   90.00
#
_symmetry.space_group_name_H-M   'P 1'
#
loop_
_entity.id
_entity.type
_entity.pdbx_description
1 polymer ?
#
loop_
_entity_poly.entity_id
_entity_poly.type
_entity_poly.pdbx_seq_one_letter_code
_entity_poly.pdbx_strand_id
1 'polypeptide(L)'
;MPSQSSQDFDGIQGRTVFCLWTGNEVMSPNRIQALWSIYSQTGCPVALVNANTLEEWVLPGHPLHAAYPSLSATHKADYLRCYLMHHYGGGYTDIKITTKKWRQFFDLLEQSDKMALGYTELPNGVVRLDGEFGERLRQSHADLIGLCAFIFRKRSPLTTAWLERTEALLDVKLEALQRHPAVHPQDQSGVILPDGTPSPYPLRWVELLGEILHPLLYEFRAELLHAPIEPFFGSYR
;
A
#
# COMPACT_ATOMS: atom_id res chain seq x y z
N MET A 1 16.16 16.97 -17.42
CA MET A 1 15.48 17.97 -16.60
C MET A 1 14.34 17.24 -15.91
N PRO A 2 14.39 16.96 -14.61
CA PRO A 2 13.22 16.44 -13.91
C PRO A 2 12.11 17.48 -14.05
N SER A 3 10.90 17.08 -14.44
CA SER A 3 9.77 17.99 -14.50
C SER A 3 9.52 18.56 -13.10
N GLN A 4 9.28 19.87 -13.01
CA GLN A 4 8.90 20.58 -11.78
C GLN A 4 7.61 20.03 -11.12
N SER A 5 6.95 19.03 -11.69
CA SER A 5 5.57 18.66 -11.36
C SER A 5 5.40 17.80 -10.11
N SER A 6 6.42 17.07 -9.65
CA SER A 6 6.26 16.18 -8.48
C SER A 6 6.55 16.86 -7.14
N GLN A 7 7.40 17.89 -7.09
CA GLN A 7 7.80 18.52 -5.81
C GLN A 7 6.63 19.23 -5.10
N ASP A 8 5.72 19.82 -5.87
CA ASP A 8 4.53 20.52 -5.35
C ASP A 8 3.25 19.66 -5.42
N PHE A 9 3.37 18.39 -5.82
CA PHE A 9 2.21 17.53 -5.95
C PHE A 9 1.56 17.25 -4.58
N ASP A 10 0.24 17.42 -4.52
CA ASP A 10 -0.57 17.09 -3.36
C ASP A 10 -1.72 16.17 -3.78
N GLY A 11 -1.63 14.90 -3.38
CA GLY A 11 -2.61 13.88 -3.74
C GLY A 11 -3.97 14.09 -3.09
N ILE A 12 -4.04 14.80 -1.96
CA ILE A 12 -5.30 15.19 -1.32
C ILE A 12 -5.95 16.29 -2.14
N GLN A 13 -5.25 17.39 -2.39
CA GLN A 13 -5.79 18.53 -3.15
C GLN A 13 -6.19 18.12 -4.57
N GLY A 14 -5.35 17.31 -5.22
CA GLY A 14 -5.62 16.77 -6.57
C GLY A 14 -6.61 15.60 -6.59
N ARG A 15 -7.06 15.12 -5.42
CA ARG A 15 -7.93 13.94 -5.24
C ARG A 15 -7.45 12.74 -6.04
N THR A 16 -6.14 12.53 -6.06
CA THR A 16 -5.51 11.52 -6.93
C THR A 16 -5.52 10.16 -6.26
N VAL A 17 -5.87 9.13 -7.03
CA VAL A 17 -5.85 7.74 -6.59
C VAL A 17 -4.66 7.02 -7.24
N PHE A 18 -3.77 6.49 -6.41
CA PHE A 18 -2.63 5.71 -6.82
C PHE A 18 -2.98 4.23 -7.00
N CYS A 19 -2.46 3.64 -8.06
CA CYS A 19 -2.47 2.21 -8.34
C CYS A 19 -1.05 1.76 -8.67
N LEU A 20 -0.65 0.57 -8.23
CA LEU A 20 0.73 0.08 -8.40
C LEU A 20 0.78 -1.18 -9.27
N TRP A 21 1.64 -1.16 -10.28
CA TRP A 21 2.03 -2.34 -11.07
C TRP A 21 3.48 -2.19 -11.52
N THR A 22 4.40 -2.41 -10.59
CA THR A 22 5.84 -2.17 -10.80
C THR A 22 6.61 -3.38 -11.33
N GLY A 23 5.96 -4.55 -11.38
CA GLY A 23 6.54 -5.72 -11.99
C GLY A 23 6.53 -5.64 -13.52
N ASN A 24 7.38 -6.45 -14.15
CA ASN A 24 7.48 -6.52 -15.61
C ASN A 24 6.48 -7.50 -16.21
N GLU A 25 5.74 -8.22 -15.37
CA GLU A 25 4.71 -9.15 -15.79
C GLU A 25 3.53 -8.44 -16.45
N VAL A 26 2.93 -9.13 -17.43
CA VAL A 26 1.71 -8.67 -18.09
C VAL A 26 0.54 -8.84 -17.12
N MET A 27 -0.29 -7.79 -16.98
CA MET A 27 -1.54 -7.88 -16.23
C MET A 27 -2.45 -8.97 -16.80
N SER A 28 -3.05 -9.79 -15.92
CA SER A 28 -4.10 -10.72 -16.34
C SER A 28 -5.33 -9.95 -16.86
N PRO A 29 -6.21 -10.57 -17.68
CA PRO A 29 -7.44 -9.93 -18.13
C PRO A 29 -8.30 -9.38 -16.98
N ASN A 30 -8.35 -10.10 -15.85
CA ASN A 30 -9.05 -9.66 -14.64
C ASN A 30 -8.43 -8.38 -14.04
N ARG A 31 -7.10 -8.28 -14.01
CA ARG A 31 -6.41 -7.06 -13.55
C ARG A 31 -6.59 -5.89 -14.51
N ILE A 32 -6.58 -6.12 -15.81
CA ILE A 32 -6.89 -5.10 -16.82
C ILE A 32 -8.32 -4.58 -16.62
N GLN A 33 -9.30 -5.47 -16.48
CA GLN A 33 -10.69 -5.10 -16.21
C GLN A 33 -10.83 -4.31 -14.89
N ALA A 34 -10.15 -4.75 -13.84
CA ALA A 34 -10.12 -4.03 -12.57
C ALA A 34 -9.53 -2.63 -12.72
N LEU A 35 -8.41 -2.47 -13.42
CA LEU A 35 -7.81 -1.17 -13.70
C LEU A 35 -8.76 -0.24 -14.47
N TRP A 36 -9.44 -0.76 -15.50
CA TRP A 36 -10.47 -0.01 -16.23
C TRP A 36 -11.63 0.44 -15.32
N SER A 37 -12.05 -0.40 -14.37
CA SER A 37 -13.08 -0.01 -13.40
C SER A 37 -12.59 1.14 -12.50
N ILE A 38 -11.32 1.14 -12.10
CA ILE A 38 -10.75 2.24 -11.29
C ILE A 38 -10.74 3.55 -12.07
N TYR A 39 -10.28 3.53 -13.33
CA TYR A 39 -10.31 4.71 -14.20
C TYR A 39 -11.74 5.23 -14.47
N SER A 40 -12.71 4.35 -14.63
CA SER A 40 -14.07 4.73 -15.03
C SER A 40 -15.02 5.06 -13.87
N GLN A 41 -14.82 4.48 -12.68
CA GLN A 41 -15.79 4.55 -11.58
C GLN A 41 -15.39 5.51 -10.46
N THR A 42 -14.08 5.69 -10.19
CA THR A 42 -13.63 6.52 -9.06
C THR A 42 -14.01 8.00 -9.20
N GLY A 43 -14.14 8.50 -10.43
CA GLY A 43 -14.41 9.92 -10.71
C GLY A 43 -13.29 10.86 -10.26
N CYS A 44 -12.08 10.31 -10.11
CA CYS A 44 -10.88 10.95 -9.61
C CYS A 44 -9.73 10.75 -10.61
N PRO A 45 -8.72 11.64 -10.67
CA PRO A 45 -7.49 11.36 -11.38
C PRO A 45 -6.83 10.08 -10.85
N VAL A 46 -6.36 9.22 -11.75
CA VAL A 46 -5.72 7.95 -11.40
C VAL A 46 -4.28 7.95 -11.87
N ALA A 47 -3.35 7.76 -10.93
CA ALA A 47 -1.93 7.62 -11.18
C ALA A 47 -1.53 6.15 -11.11
N LEU A 48 -1.31 5.53 -12.27
CA LEU A 48 -0.72 4.20 -12.35
C LEU A 48 0.81 4.31 -12.26
N VAL A 49 1.36 3.90 -11.12
CA VAL A 49 2.81 3.83 -10.93
C VAL A 49 3.29 2.45 -11.39
N ASN A 50 4.21 2.45 -12.35
CA ASN A 50 4.82 1.25 -12.91
C ASN A 50 6.32 1.46 -13.09
N ALA A 51 7.03 0.46 -13.62
CA ALA A 51 8.49 0.53 -13.80
C ALA A 51 8.95 1.73 -14.65
N ASN A 52 8.12 2.24 -15.56
CA ASN A 52 8.46 3.37 -16.43
C ASN A 52 8.10 4.73 -15.82
N THR A 53 7.15 4.79 -14.89
CA THR A 53 6.68 6.04 -14.26
C THR A 53 7.20 6.23 -12.84
N LEU A 54 7.81 5.22 -12.24
CA LEU A 54 8.26 5.24 -10.84
C LEU A 54 9.17 6.43 -10.52
N GLU A 55 10.15 6.72 -11.38
CA GLU A 55 11.11 7.80 -11.15
C GLU A 55 10.45 9.19 -11.04
N GLU A 56 9.27 9.38 -11.65
CA GLU A 56 8.51 10.62 -11.54
C GLU A 56 7.94 10.83 -10.13
N TRP A 57 7.76 9.74 -9.39
CA TRP A 57 7.19 9.74 -8.04
C TRP A 57 8.25 9.68 -6.93
N VAL A 58 9.52 9.48 -7.26
CA VAL A 58 10.60 9.56 -6.26
C VAL A 58 10.85 11.03 -5.92
N LEU A 59 10.50 11.42 -4.70
CA LEU A 59 10.63 12.79 -4.22
C LEU A 59 12.13 13.15 -4.04
N PRO A 60 12.61 14.26 -4.63
CA PRO A 60 13.99 14.70 -4.43
C PRO A 60 14.34 14.90 -2.96
N GLY A 61 15.50 14.39 -2.54
CA GLY A 61 15.92 14.37 -1.14
C GLY A 61 15.38 13.20 -0.32
N HIS A 62 14.47 12.40 -0.88
CA HIS A 62 13.88 11.22 -0.25
C HIS A 62 13.96 10.03 -1.22
N PRO A 63 15.16 9.50 -1.54
CA PRO A 63 15.28 8.35 -2.43
C PRO A 63 14.55 7.13 -1.86
N LEU A 64 14.16 6.20 -2.73
CA LEU A 64 13.66 4.91 -2.27
C LEU A 64 14.75 4.17 -1.46
N HIS A 65 14.32 3.37 -0.49
CA HIS A 65 15.21 2.59 0.36
C HIS A 65 16.16 1.70 -0.46
N ALA A 66 17.40 1.51 0.00
CA ALA A 66 18.44 0.76 -0.72
C ALA A 66 18.07 -0.71 -1.00
N ALA A 67 17.16 -1.28 -0.20
CA ALA A 67 16.63 -2.63 -0.41
C ALA A 67 15.56 -2.73 -1.51
N TYR A 68 14.99 -1.60 -1.96
CA TYR A 68 13.89 -1.56 -2.91
C TYR A 68 14.13 -2.38 -4.19
N PRO A 69 15.33 -2.35 -4.83
CA PRO A 69 15.60 -3.16 -6.02
C PRO A 69 15.45 -4.68 -5.78
N SER A 70 15.79 -5.15 -4.58
CA SER A 70 15.74 -6.56 -4.17
C SER A 70 14.35 -7.07 -3.82
N LEU A 71 13.35 -6.18 -3.69
CA LEU A 71 12.01 -6.56 -3.27
C LEU A 71 11.22 -7.27 -4.39
N SER A 72 10.35 -8.21 -3.99
CA SER A 72 9.33 -8.80 -4.87
C SER A 72 8.36 -7.72 -5.35
N ALA A 73 7.63 -7.95 -6.45
CA ALA A 73 6.64 -6.98 -6.94
C ALA A 73 5.55 -6.68 -5.88
N THR A 74 5.15 -7.68 -5.10
CA THR A 74 4.25 -7.51 -3.95
C THR A 74 4.86 -6.58 -2.90
N HIS A 75 6.09 -6.83 -2.45
CA HIS A 75 6.72 -5.99 -1.44
C HIS A 75 7.11 -4.59 -1.95
N LYS A 76 7.39 -4.44 -3.26
CA LYS A 76 7.53 -3.11 -3.88
C LYS A 76 6.23 -2.33 -3.77
N ALA A 77 5.08 -2.96 -4.01
CA ALA A 77 3.79 -2.30 -3.85
C ALA A 77 3.49 -1.93 -2.37
N ASP A 78 3.89 -2.79 -1.43
CA ASP A 78 3.77 -2.53 0.01
C ASP A 78 4.64 -1.36 0.49
N TYR A 79 5.88 -1.27 0.00
CA TYR A 79 6.75 -0.12 0.27
C TYR A 79 6.22 1.17 -0.37
N LEU A 80 5.88 1.11 -1.66
CA LEU A 80 5.49 2.31 -2.41
C LEU A 80 4.18 2.91 -1.93
N ARG A 81 3.19 2.11 -1.50
CA ARG A 81 1.96 2.69 -0.97
C ARG A 81 2.25 3.52 0.29
N CYS A 82 3.15 3.06 1.16
CA CYS A 82 3.57 3.82 2.33
C CYS A 82 4.28 5.12 1.93
N TYR A 83 5.29 5.00 1.05
CA TYR A 83 6.08 6.11 0.54
C TYR A 83 5.18 7.20 -0.10
N LEU A 84 4.27 6.80 -0.98
CA LEU A 84 3.34 7.72 -1.65
C LEU A 84 2.39 8.40 -0.66
N MET A 85 1.81 7.64 0.27
CA MET A 85 0.91 8.23 1.28
C MET A 85 1.64 9.19 2.23
N HIS A 86 2.89 8.91 2.59
CA HIS A 86 3.68 9.80 3.41
C HIS A 86 4.03 11.10 2.66
N HIS A 87 4.58 10.99 1.44
CA HIS A 87 5.10 12.16 0.73
C HIS A 87 4.03 12.99 0.02
N TYR A 88 3.03 12.34 -0.57
CA TYR A 88 2.01 12.99 -1.41
C TYR A 88 0.61 12.91 -0.82
N GLY A 89 0.33 11.92 0.03
CA GLY A 89 -1.03 11.64 0.50
C GLY A 89 -1.92 11.22 -0.66
N GLY A 90 -3.22 11.44 -0.54
CA GLY A 90 -4.18 11.09 -1.57
C GLY A 90 -4.81 9.73 -1.33
N GLY A 91 -5.36 9.14 -2.38
CA GLY A 91 -5.97 7.81 -2.35
C GLY A 91 -5.01 6.72 -2.85
N TYR A 92 -5.18 5.50 -2.38
CA TYR A 92 -4.51 4.31 -2.90
C TYR A 92 -5.52 3.17 -3.01
N THR A 93 -5.45 2.39 -4.08
CA THR A 93 -6.18 1.13 -4.20
C THR A 93 -5.31 0.04 -4.81
N ASP A 94 -5.44 -1.18 -4.30
CA ASP A 94 -5.03 -2.36 -5.07
C ASP A 94 -5.82 -2.38 -6.40
N ILE A 95 -5.26 -3.00 -7.44
CA ILE A 95 -5.93 -3.13 -8.75
C ILE A 95 -7.06 -4.18 -8.67
N LYS A 96 -8.15 -3.85 -8.00
CA LYS A 96 -9.36 -4.69 -7.83
C LYS A 96 -10.56 -3.95 -8.40
N ILE A 97 -11.58 -4.70 -8.80
CA ILE A 97 -12.80 -4.09 -9.36
C ILE A 97 -13.41 -3.15 -8.33
N THR A 98 -13.79 -1.95 -8.73
CA THR A 98 -14.53 -1.00 -7.89
C THR A 98 -15.72 -0.42 -8.64
N THR A 99 -16.76 -0.08 -7.89
CA THR A 99 -17.95 0.67 -8.35
C THR A 99 -18.11 1.98 -7.60
N LYS A 100 -17.13 2.31 -6.74
CA LYS A 100 -17.23 3.41 -5.78
C LYS A 100 -16.79 4.71 -6.45
N LYS A 101 -17.52 5.80 -6.19
CA LYS A 101 -17.12 7.17 -6.55
C LYS A 101 -16.33 7.77 -5.39
N TRP A 102 -15.05 8.08 -5.61
CA TRP A 102 -14.12 8.43 -4.54
C TRP A 102 -14.14 9.91 -4.16
N ARG A 103 -14.63 10.79 -5.05
CA ARG A 103 -14.61 12.25 -4.82
C ARG A 103 -15.23 12.65 -3.48
N GLN A 104 -16.36 12.04 -3.13
CA GLN A 104 -17.07 12.29 -1.87
C GLN A 104 -16.30 11.81 -0.64
N PHE A 105 -15.42 10.82 -0.76
CA PHE A 105 -14.60 10.33 0.34
C PHE A 105 -13.40 11.24 0.60
N PHE A 106 -12.85 11.86 -0.44
CA PHE A 106 -11.92 12.98 -0.27
C PHE A 106 -12.59 14.15 0.45
N ASP A 107 -13.80 14.54 0.04
CA ASP A 107 -14.57 15.59 0.72
C ASP A 107 -14.77 15.28 2.21
N LEU A 108 -15.15 14.04 2.55
CA LEU A 108 -15.35 13.60 3.93
C LEU A 108 -14.07 13.70 4.78
N LEU A 109 -12.93 13.25 4.24
CA LEU A 109 -11.67 13.37 4.96
C LEU A 109 -11.27 14.84 5.13
N GLU A 110 -11.38 15.65 4.07
CA GLU A 110 -11.07 17.09 4.08
C GLU A 110 -11.88 17.86 5.13
N GLN A 111 -13.16 17.52 5.30
CA GLN A 111 -14.08 18.14 6.26
C GLN A 111 -13.90 17.64 7.71
N SER A 112 -12.99 16.69 7.94
CA SER A 112 -12.70 16.14 9.25
C SER A 112 -11.30 16.53 9.74
N ASP A 113 -11.05 16.33 11.03
CA ASP A 113 -9.74 16.40 11.68
C ASP A 113 -8.93 15.09 11.57
N LYS A 114 -9.48 14.07 10.90
CA LYS A 114 -8.91 12.72 10.84
C LYS A 114 -7.73 12.63 9.88
N MET A 115 -6.85 11.67 10.15
CA MET A 115 -5.60 11.47 9.40
C MET A 115 -5.79 10.59 8.17
N ALA A 116 -6.71 9.63 8.23
CA ALA A 116 -6.96 8.68 7.16
C ALA A 116 -8.43 8.26 7.07
N LEU A 117 -8.83 7.78 5.91
CA LEU A 117 -10.13 7.23 5.63
C LEU A 117 -10.00 5.92 4.87
N GLY A 118 -10.78 4.90 5.22
CA GLY A 118 -10.83 3.64 4.48
C GLY A 118 -12.09 2.84 4.82
N TYR A 119 -12.22 1.68 4.18
CA TYR A 119 -13.33 0.76 4.50
C TYR A 119 -13.02 0.02 5.80
N THR A 120 -14.05 -0.36 6.57
CA THR A 120 -13.85 -1.18 7.77
C THR A 120 -13.20 -2.50 7.42
N GLU A 121 -12.09 -2.83 8.07
CA GLU A 121 -11.34 -4.04 7.81
C GLU A 121 -12.21 -5.29 8.02
N LEU A 122 -11.95 -6.34 7.24
CA LEU A 122 -12.69 -7.59 7.34
C LEU A 122 -12.25 -8.38 8.59
N PRO A 123 -13.14 -9.16 9.23
CA PRO A 123 -12.79 -9.99 10.38
C PRO A 123 -11.60 -10.94 10.13
N ASN A 124 -11.44 -11.40 8.89
CA ASN A 124 -10.35 -12.26 8.43
C ASN A 124 -9.26 -11.51 7.63
N GLY A 125 -9.36 -10.19 7.54
CA GLY A 125 -8.38 -9.32 6.86
C GLY A 125 -7.22 -8.88 7.75
N VAL A 126 -7.42 -8.89 9.08
CA VAL A 126 -6.38 -8.50 10.05
C VAL A 126 -5.24 -9.52 10.10
N VAL A 127 -4.00 -9.03 10.08
CA VAL A 127 -2.80 -9.85 10.19
C VAL A 127 -2.81 -10.69 11.47
N ARG A 128 -2.23 -11.88 11.40
CA ARG A 128 -2.07 -12.76 12.57
C ARG A 128 -0.72 -12.52 13.21
N LEU A 129 -0.74 -11.79 14.32
CA LEU A 129 0.42 -11.67 15.22
C LEU A 129 0.26 -12.63 16.39
N ASP A 130 1.38 -13.05 16.96
CA ASP A 130 1.39 -13.92 18.13
C ASP A 130 1.08 -13.12 19.42
N GLY A 131 0.61 -13.85 20.43
CA GLY A 131 0.38 -13.32 21.78
C GLY A 131 -0.90 -12.51 21.95
N GLU A 132 -1.09 -11.98 23.17
CA GLU A 132 -2.33 -11.32 23.58
C GLU A 132 -2.65 -10.09 22.72
N PHE A 133 -1.63 -9.33 22.32
CA PHE A 133 -1.81 -8.17 21.46
C PHE A 133 -2.34 -8.55 20.08
N GLY A 134 -1.83 -9.64 19.47
CA GLY A 134 -2.30 -10.11 18.18
C GLY A 134 -3.76 -10.52 18.20
N GLU A 135 -4.19 -11.20 19.26
CA GLU A 135 -5.60 -11.56 19.46
C GLU A 135 -6.50 -10.33 19.62
N ARG A 136 -6.06 -9.36 20.42
CA ARG A 136 -6.77 -8.09 20.60
C ARG A 136 -6.88 -7.32 19.29
N LEU A 137 -5.79 -7.24 18.53
CA LEU A 137 -5.75 -6.56 17.24
C LEU A 137 -6.77 -7.13 16.26
N ARG A 138 -6.87 -8.47 16.16
CA ARG A 138 -7.88 -9.13 15.31
C ARG A 138 -9.31 -8.88 15.79
N GLN A 139 -9.54 -8.89 17.09
CA GLN A 139 -10.87 -8.61 17.66
C GLN A 139 -11.32 -7.18 17.31
N SER A 140 -10.37 -6.24 17.24
CA SER A 140 -10.61 -4.84 16.88
C SER A 140 -10.72 -4.55 15.38
N HIS A 141 -10.90 -5.53 14.50
CA HIS A 141 -11.05 -5.30 13.04
C HIS A 141 -12.06 -4.19 12.69
N ALA A 142 -13.14 -4.05 13.46
CA ALA A 142 -14.17 -3.03 13.26
C ALA A 142 -13.68 -1.59 13.50
N ASP A 143 -12.58 -1.43 14.25
CA ASP A 143 -11.93 -0.16 14.56
C ASP A 143 -10.81 0.17 13.55
N LEU A 144 -10.52 -0.73 12.60
CA LEU A 144 -9.44 -0.59 11.63
C LEU A 144 -9.99 -0.30 10.24
N ILE A 145 -9.25 0.52 9.48
CA ILE A 145 -9.47 0.60 8.03
C ILE A 145 -8.70 -0.50 7.31
N GLY A 146 -9.22 -0.96 6.18
CA GLY A 146 -8.60 -2.03 5.43
C GLY A 146 -7.41 -1.58 4.57
N LEU A 147 -6.52 -2.52 4.27
CA LEU A 147 -5.20 -2.23 3.69
C LEU A 147 -5.15 -2.12 2.16
N CYS A 148 -6.28 -2.35 1.47
CA CYS A 148 -6.30 -2.38 0.00
C CYS A 148 -7.06 -1.24 -0.68
N ALA A 149 -7.69 -0.34 0.07
CA ALA A 149 -8.29 0.89 -0.45
C ALA A 149 -8.44 1.93 0.68
N PHE A 150 -7.73 3.05 0.57
CA PHE A 150 -7.72 4.09 1.60
C PHE A 150 -7.34 5.46 1.03
N ILE A 151 -7.55 6.51 1.83
CA ILE A 151 -7.12 7.89 1.58
C ILE A 151 -6.36 8.37 2.83
N PHE A 152 -5.16 8.94 2.65
CA PHE A 152 -4.34 9.46 3.74
C PHE A 152 -3.94 10.91 3.53
N ARG A 153 -3.97 11.70 4.62
CA ARG A 153 -3.27 12.98 4.66
C ARG A 153 -1.76 12.74 4.67
N LYS A 154 -1.03 13.50 3.84
CA LYS A 154 0.43 13.42 3.75
C LYS A 154 1.10 13.91 5.04
N ARG A 155 2.26 13.33 5.38
CA ARG A 155 3.10 13.72 6.53
C ARG A 155 2.35 13.82 7.87
N SER A 156 1.36 12.95 8.08
CA SER A 156 0.70 12.81 9.38
C SER A 156 1.56 11.96 10.32
N PRO A 157 1.36 12.03 11.65
CA PRO A 157 2.04 11.13 12.59
C PRO A 157 1.93 9.66 12.21
N LEU A 158 0.75 9.25 11.71
CA LEU A 158 0.50 7.89 11.23
C LEU A 158 1.36 7.52 9.99
N THR A 159 1.41 8.36 8.95
CA THR A 159 2.22 8.04 7.75
C THR A 159 3.71 8.14 8.01
N THR A 160 4.15 9.06 8.88
CA THR A 160 5.55 9.13 9.34
C THR A 160 5.95 7.84 10.05
N ALA A 161 5.19 7.40 11.06
CA ALA A 161 5.47 6.17 11.78
C ALA A 161 5.42 4.93 10.87
N TRP A 162 4.52 4.93 9.86
CA TRP A 162 4.45 3.86 8.88
C TRP A 162 5.73 3.79 8.03
N LEU A 163 6.21 4.92 7.49
CA LEU A 163 7.42 4.94 6.67
C LEU A 163 8.65 4.57 7.50
N GLU A 164 8.82 5.17 8.68
CA GLU A 164 9.94 4.90 9.58
C GLU A 164 10.03 3.42 9.98
N ARG A 165 8.91 2.79 10.37
CA ARG A 165 8.91 1.36 10.73
C ARG A 165 9.18 0.46 9.53
N THR A 166 8.71 0.86 8.35
CA THR A 166 8.95 0.13 7.09
C THR A 166 10.42 0.19 6.71
N GLU A 167 11.04 1.37 6.75
CA GLU A 167 12.46 1.54 6.43
C GLU A 167 13.36 0.89 7.47
N ALA A 168 13.05 1.00 8.77
CA ALA A 168 13.79 0.30 9.82
C ALA A 168 13.76 -1.23 9.65
N LEU A 169 12.64 -1.81 9.23
CA LEU A 169 12.57 -3.24 8.89
C LEU A 169 13.48 -3.58 7.69
N LEU A 170 13.49 -2.73 6.66
CA LEU A 170 14.31 -2.93 5.48
C LEU A 170 15.81 -2.74 5.77
N ASP A 171 16.19 -1.84 6.68
CA ASP A 171 17.56 -1.68 7.17
C ASP A 171 18.05 -2.98 7.82
N VAL A 172 17.25 -3.55 8.73
CA VAL A 172 17.56 -4.82 9.41
C VAL A 172 17.73 -5.96 8.40
N LYS A 173 16.96 -5.96 7.30
CA LYS A 173 16.99 -7.03 6.28
C LYS A 173 17.86 -6.72 5.07
N LEU A 174 18.52 -5.57 5.00
CA LEU A 174 19.18 -5.09 3.80
C LEU A 174 20.21 -6.10 3.27
N GLU A 175 21.11 -6.57 4.14
CA GLU A 175 22.16 -7.51 3.75
C GLU A 175 21.58 -8.85 3.26
N ALA A 176 20.54 -9.35 3.93
CA ALA A 176 19.86 -10.58 3.53
C ALA A 176 19.12 -10.42 2.20
N LEU A 177 18.47 -9.28 1.97
CA LEU A 177 17.78 -8.95 0.71
C LEU A 177 18.76 -8.78 -0.45
N GLN A 178 19.95 -8.27 -0.20
CA GLN A 178 21.02 -8.19 -1.21
C GLN A 178 21.58 -9.57 -1.57
N ARG A 179 21.74 -10.47 -0.59
CA ARG A 179 22.18 -11.86 -0.83
C ARG A 179 21.10 -12.73 -1.47
N HIS A 180 19.84 -12.51 -1.11
CA HIS A 180 18.70 -13.30 -1.55
C HIS A 180 17.59 -12.37 -2.06
N PRO A 181 17.78 -11.68 -3.21
CA PRO A 181 16.76 -10.83 -3.80
C PRO A 181 15.59 -11.69 -4.29
N ALA A 182 14.42 -11.07 -4.43
CA ALA A 182 13.24 -11.75 -4.95
C ALA A 182 13.50 -12.28 -6.37
N VAL A 183 13.14 -13.54 -6.60
CA VAL A 183 13.24 -14.19 -7.93
C VAL A 183 11.87 -14.34 -8.61
N HIS A 184 10.79 -14.01 -7.90
CA HIS A 184 9.42 -14.09 -8.37
C HIS A 184 8.60 -12.85 -7.94
N PRO A 185 7.59 -12.39 -8.71
CA PRO A 185 6.79 -11.23 -8.34
C PRO A 185 6.08 -11.34 -6.98
N GLN A 186 5.72 -12.56 -6.57
CA GLN A 186 5.10 -12.88 -5.29
C GLN A 186 6.05 -13.64 -4.35
N ASP A 187 7.36 -13.45 -4.53
CA ASP A 187 8.35 -14.10 -3.66
C ASP A 187 8.14 -13.68 -2.19
N GLN A 188 8.27 -14.66 -1.32
CA GLN A 188 8.11 -14.56 0.12
C GLN A 188 8.89 -15.69 0.79
N SER A 189 9.37 -15.46 2.00
CA SER A 189 10.13 -16.44 2.77
C SER A 189 9.46 -17.82 2.78
N GLY A 190 10.20 -18.82 2.31
CA GLY A 190 9.78 -20.22 2.32
C GLY A 190 8.70 -20.60 1.31
N VAL A 191 8.29 -19.72 0.38
CA VAL A 191 7.42 -20.13 -0.73
C VAL A 191 8.15 -21.15 -1.60
N ILE A 192 7.42 -22.17 -2.05
CA ILE A 192 7.98 -23.18 -2.96
C ILE A 192 8.10 -22.58 -4.35
N LEU A 193 9.33 -22.49 -4.85
CA LEU A 193 9.66 -22.04 -6.19
C LEU A 193 9.28 -23.10 -7.25
N PRO A 194 9.22 -22.75 -8.54
CA PRO A 194 8.90 -23.72 -9.60
C PRO A 194 9.82 -24.94 -9.66
N ASP A 195 11.05 -24.83 -9.15
CA ASP A 195 12.02 -25.93 -9.06
C ASP A 195 11.82 -26.83 -7.82
N GLY A 196 10.81 -26.55 -6.98
CA GLY A 196 10.49 -27.31 -5.78
C GLY A 196 11.27 -26.89 -4.54
N THR A 197 12.19 -25.93 -4.63
CA THR A 197 12.97 -25.45 -3.48
C THR A 197 12.25 -24.34 -2.71
N PRO A 198 12.41 -24.24 -1.37
CA PRO A 198 11.93 -23.09 -0.62
C PRO A 198 12.74 -21.84 -0.95
N SER A 199 12.06 -20.73 -1.21
CA SER A 199 12.71 -19.45 -1.48
C SER A 199 13.53 -18.96 -0.27
N PRO A 200 14.79 -18.56 -0.46
CA PRO A 200 15.63 -17.96 0.57
C PRO A 200 15.31 -16.48 0.82
N TYR A 201 14.36 -15.90 0.08
CA TYR A 201 13.98 -14.50 0.19
C TYR A 201 13.55 -14.14 1.63
N PRO A 202 14.08 -13.07 2.25
CA PRO A 202 14.03 -12.90 3.70
C PRO A 202 12.75 -12.28 4.25
N LEU A 203 11.82 -11.82 3.39
CA LEU A 203 10.58 -11.17 3.82
C LEU A 203 9.40 -12.15 3.78
N ARG A 204 8.64 -12.25 4.87
CA ARG A 204 7.35 -12.96 4.88
C ARG A 204 6.29 -12.12 4.15
N TRP A 205 5.21 -12.77 3.72
CA TRP A 205 4.13 -12.13 2.95
C TRP A 205 3.65 -10.80 3.56
N VAL A 206 3.32 -10.84 4.85
CA VAL A 206 2.63 -9.74 5.56
C VAL A 206 3.59 -8.77 6.26
N GLU A 207 4.89 -9.05 6.24
CA GLU A 207 5.88 -8.41 7.13
C GLU A 207 6.05 -6.91 6.85
N LEU A 208 6.00 -6.52 5.58
CA LEU A 208 6.23 -5.12 5.16
C LEU A 208 4.96 -4.26 5.18
N LEU A 209 3.78 -4.88 5.29
CA LEU A 209 2.50 -4.18 5.27
C LEU A 209 1.65 -4.50 6.50
N GLY A 210 1.07 -5.70 6.57
CA GLY A 210 0.09 -6.05 7.60
C GLY A 210 0.66 -5.95 9.00
N GLU A 211 1.88 -6.47 9.21
CA GLU A 211 2.52 -6.46 10.53
C GLU A 211 2.99 -5.09 10.99
N ILE A 212 3.07 -4.11 10.10
CA ILE A 212 3.43 -2.73 10.42
C ILE A 212 2.17 -1.87 10.54
N LEU A 213 1.33 -1.89 9.49
CA LEU A 213 0.21 -0.97 9.37
C LEU A 213 -0.98 -1.36 10.24
N HIS A 214 -1.34 -2.63 10.43
CA HIS A 214 -2.46 -2.96 11.32
C HIS A 214 -2.21 -2.50 12.77
N PRO A 215 -1.04 -2.75 13.39
CA PRO A 215 -0.74 -2.20 14.72
C PRO A 215 -0.79 -0.67 14.77
N LEU A 216 -0.29 0.01 13.73
CA LEU A 216 -0.38 1.47 13.64
C LEU A 216 -1.82 1.96 13.52
N LEU A 217 -2.65 1.34 12.69
CA LEU A 217 -4.07 1.67 12.58
C LEU A 217 -4.78 1.47 13.91
N TYR A 218 -4.42 0.44 14.68
CA TYR A 218 -4.95 0.25 16.02
C TYR A 218 -4.51 1.35 16.98
N GLU A 219 -3.23 1.72 16.96
CA GLU A 219 -2.67 2.82 17.77
C GLU A 219 -3.40 4.14 17.47
N PHE A 220 -3.62 4.43 16.19
CA PHE A 220 -4.26 5.65 15.69
C PHE A 220 -5.76 5.51 15.41
N ARG A 221 -6.44 4.50 15.94
CA ARG A 221 -7.85 4.19 15.59
C ARG A 221 -8.84 5.35 15.79
N ALA A 222 -8.56 6.23 16.75
CA ALA A 222 -9.36 7.44 16.97
C ALA A 222 -9.22 8.48 15.83
N GLU A 223 -8.17 8.39 15.02
CA GLU A 223 -7.83 9.28 13.92
C GLU A 223 -8.26 8.74 12.54
N LEU A 224 -9.06 7.67 12.52
CA LEU A 224 -9.53 7.03 11.30
C LEU A 224 -11.00 7.38 11.03
N LEU A 225 -11.32 7.60 9.76
CA LEU A 225 -12.68 7.59 9.25
C LEU A 225 -12.99 6.29 8.52
N HIS A 226 -14.19 5.77 8.76
CA HIS A 226 -14.71 4.63 8.06
C HIS A 226 -15.69 5.08 6.97
N ALA A 227 -15.47 4.61 5.74
CA ALA A 227 -16.34 4.89 4.61
C ALA A 227 -16.40 3.69 3.66
N PRO A 228 -17.51 3.49 2.91
CA PRO A 228 -17.71 2.32 2.07
C PRO A 228 -16.94 2.41 0.74
N ILE A 229 -15.61 2.47 0.83
CA ILE A 229 -14.66 2.61 -0.28
C ILE A 229 -14.06 1.26 -0.73
N GLU A 230 -14.51 0.16 -0.14
CA GLU A 230 -14.00 -1.18 -0.40
C GLU A 230 -14.10 -1.57 -1.89
N PRO A 231 -13.08 -2.22 -2.45
CA PRO A 231 -13.17 -2.84 -3.75
C PRO A 231 -13.90 -4.19 -3.64
N PHE A 232 -14.15 -4.81 -4.79
CA PHE A 232 -14.61 -6.18 -4.86
C PHE A 232 -13.48 -7.15 -4.48
N PHE A 233 -13.74 -8.04 -3.50
CA PHE A 233 -12.77 -9.01 -2.98
C PHE A 233 -12.75 -10.36 -3.72
N GLY A 234 -13.47 -10.51 -4.83
CA GLY A 234 -13.49 -11.73 -5.64
C GLY A 234 -12.75 -11.60 -6.98
N SER A 235 -12.43 -12.74 -7.60
CA SER A 235 -12.04 -12.89 -9.02
C SER A 235 -11.02 -11.88 -9.57
N TYR A 236 -10.00 -11.51 -8.77
CA TYR A 236 -8.96 -10.55 -9.15
C TYR A 236 -7.60 -11.21 -9.46
N ARG A 237 -7.51 -12.54 -9.38
CA ARG A 237 -6.34 -13.30 -9.85
C ARG A 237 -6.48 -13.54 -11.35
#